data_AF-A0A9P1DSB8-F1
#
_entry.id   AF-A0A9P1DSB8-F1
#
_cell.length_a   1.000
_cell.length_b   1.000
_cell.length_c   1.000
_cell.angle_alpha   90.00
_cell.angle_beta   90.00
_cell.angle_gamma   90.00
#
_symmetry.space_group_name_H-M   'P 1'
#
loop_
_entity.id
_entity.type
_entity.pdbx_description
1 polymer ?
#
loop_
_entity_poly.entity_id
_entity_poly.type
_entity_poly.pdbx_seq_one_letter_code
_entity_poly.pdbx_strand_id
1 'polypeptide(L)'
;MYTLSHSVSDVGWGFTDGTYGYMAPGTFGHLGRFNLDLFTMDPSTYVDLTQIDSDSSFGSSGKVVRFDLATFSTFEVLDVTDSGMYIDRRKFIDGFTDFEHGFLVPMGTDSRTFVRFSLKDFTIAGVSAVDLSSVSSSGTFKAGVWAALGKFWKDEVTVS
;
A
#
# COMPACT_ATOMS: atom_id res chain seq x y z
N MET A 1 -2.20 7.17 30.55
CA MET A 1 -1.25 6.28 29.84
C MET A 1 -2.12 5.24 29.14
N TYR A 2 -2.24 5.32 27.81
CA TYR A 2 -3.04 4.37 27.04
C TYR A 2 -2.14 3.19 26.70
N THR A 3 -2.49 2.00 27.18
CA THR A 3 -1.81 0.76 26.80
C THR A 3 -2.43 0.28 25.51
N LEU A 4 -1.64 0.12 24.46
CA LEU A 4 -2.08 -0.56 23.26
C LEU A 4 -2.43 -2.01 23.65
N SER A 5 -3.59 -2.50 23.21
CA SER A 5 -3.97 -3.91 23.37
C SER A 5 -3.14 -4.83 22.46
N HIS A 6 -2.47 -4.28 21.45
CA HIS A 6 -1.71 -5.00 20.44
C HIS A 6 -0.42 -4.26 20.07
N SER A 7 0.65 -5.00 19.80
CA SER A 7 1.95 -4.44 19.40
C SER A 7 1.97 -4.17 17.89
N VAL A 8 2.39 -2.96 17.50
CA VAL A 8 2.85 -2.68 16.15
C VAL A 8 4.34 -3.04 16.11
N SER A 9 4.72 -4.03 15.29
CA SER A 9 6.09 -4.51 15.14
C SER A 9 6.51 -4.49 13.67
N ASP A 10 7.82 -4.49 13.42
CA ASP A 10 8.40 -4.53 12.07
C ASP A 10 7.86 -3.46 11.12
N VAL A 11 7.71 -2.20 11.56
CA VAL A 11 7.24 -1.11 10.70
C VAL A 11 8.21 -0.92 9.53
N GLY A 12 7.75 -1.26 8.33
CA GLY A 12 8.54 -1.13 7.11
C GLY A 12 8.28 0.20 6.39
N TRP A 13 7.03 0.68 6.47
CA TRP A 13 6.55 1.81 5.68
C TRP A 13 5.48 2.59 6.44
N GLY A 14 5.15 3.78 5.93
CA GLY A 14 4.05 4.57 6.48
C GLY A 14 3.55 5.63 5.51
N PHE A 15 2.34 6.10 5.75
CA PHE A 15 1.70 7.17 4.99
C PHE A 15 0.89 8.07 5.92
N THR A 16 0.37 9.18 5.40
CA THR A 16 -0.49 10.10 6.15
C THR A 16 -1.61 10.63 5.27
N ASP A 17 -2.77 10.90 5.86
CA ASP A 17 -3.90 11.58 5.24
C ASP A 17 -3.97 13.08 5.61
N GLY A 18 -2.96 13.59 6.30
CA GLY A 18 -2.89 14.97 6.82
C GLY A 18 -3.45 15.16 8.23
N THR A 19 -4.24 14.21 8.76
CA THR A 19 -4.73 14.22 10.15
C THR A 19 -4.05 13.14 10.99
N TYR A 20 -3.87 11.96 10.39
CA TYR A 20 -3.28 10.79 11.02
C TYR A 20 -2.05 10.31 10.25
N GLY A 21 -1.11 9.73 10.99
CA GLY A 21 -0.04 8.90 10.44
C GLY A 21 -0.41 7.42 10.57
N TYR A 22 -0.04 6.65 9.55
CA TYR A 22 -0.32 5.22 9.44
C TYR A 22 1.01 4.47 9.34
N MET A 23 1.20 3.48 10.19
CA MET A 23 2.39 2.62 10.24
C MET A 23 2.03 1.23 9.73
N ALA A 24 2.59 0.86 8.58
CA ALA A 24 2.40 -0.44 7.96
C ALA A 24 3.56 -1.39 8.31
N PRO A 25 3.27 -2.64 8.73
CA PRO A 25 4.31 -3.63 8.97
C PRO A 25 4.95 -4.03 7.63
N GLY A 26 6.27 -4.28 7.64
CA GLY A 26 7.03 -4.70 6.47
C GLY A 26 6.85 -6.18 6.11
N THR A 27 6.33 -6.98 7.04
CA THR A 27 6.08 -8.42 6.85
C THR A 27 4.59 -8.73 7.00
N PHE A 28 4.09 -8.70 8.22
CA PHE A 28 2.69 -8.93 8.62
C PHE A 28 2.52 -8.49 10.07
N GLY A 29 1.29 -8.23 10.48
CA GLY A 29 0.96 -7.78 11.83
C GLY A 29 -0.07 -6.68 11.81
N HIS A 30 0.02 -5.77 12.77
CA HIS A 30 -0.99 -4.74 12.98
C HIS A 30 -0.62 -3.46 12.25
N LEU A 31 -1.54 -2.96 11.43
CA LEU A 31 -1.50 -1.58 10.94
C LEU A 31 -1.83 -0.64 12.12
N GLY A 32 -0.95 0.31 12.42
CA GLY A 32 -1.16 1.30 13.48
C GLY A 32 -1.56 2.66 12.93
N ARG A 33 -2.47 3.37 13.61
CA ARG A 33 -2.79 4.79 13.36
C ARG A 33 -2.40 5.64 14.58
N PHE A 34 -1.88 6.83 14.34
CA PHE A 34 -1.62 7.84 15.38
C PHE A 34 -2.02 9.23 14.90
N ASN A 35 -2.47 10.07 15.83
CA ASN A 35 -2.82 11.45 15.52
C ASN A 35 -1.55 12.28 15.32
N LEU A 36 -1.46 13.04 14.23
CA LEU A 36 -0.26 13.83 13.90
C LEU A 36 -0.07 15.02 14.84
N ASP A 37 -1.15 15.69 15.24
CA ASP A 37 -1.10 16.90 16.08
C ASP A 37 -0.78 16.57 17.54
N LEU A 38 -1.43 15.53 18.06
CA LEU A 38 -1.29 15.08 19.45
C LEU A 38 -0.08 14.15 19.62
N PHE A 39 0.43 13.60 18.52
CA PHE A 39 1.49 12.59 18.50
C PHE A 39 1.23 11.41 19.44
N THR A 40 -0.03 10.97 19.46
CA THR A 40 -0.49 9.84 20.28
C THR A 40 -1.09 8.75 19.41
N MET A 41 -0.76 7.50 19.71
CA MET A 41 -1.44 6.35 19.11
C MET A 41 -2.94 6.41 19.39
N ASP A 42 -3.73 6.03 18.39
CA ASP A 42 -5.13 5.78 18.59
C ASP A 42 -5.30 4.32 19.07
N PRO A 43 -5.77 4.09 20.31
CA PRO A 43 -5.87 2.73 20.85
C PRO A 43 -6.97 1.90 20.15
N SER A 44 -7.86 2.53 19.37
CA SER A 44 -8.94 1.86 18.66
C SER A 44 -8.57 1.38 17.25
N THR A 45 -7.33 1.63 16.80
CA THR A 45 -6.95 1.48 15.40
C THR A 45 -5.89 0.40 15.24
N TYR A 46 -6.34 -0.85 15.26
CA TYR A 46 -5.52 -1.95 14.78
C TYR A 46 -6.30 -2.70 13.71
N VAL A 47 -5.65 -2.93 12.59
CA VAL A 47 -6.10 -3.93 11.61
C VAL A 47 -5.10 -5.06 11.66
N ASP A 48 -5.57 -6.24 12.02
CA ASP A 48 -4.78 -7.47 11.95
C ASP A 48 -4.71 -7.95 10.50
N LEU A 49 -3.60 -7.64 9.82
CA LEU A 49 -3.40 -8.01 8.42
C LEU A 49 -3.26 -9.53 8.22
N THR A 50 -3.07 -10.32 9.29
CA THR A 50 -3.04 -11.80 9.18
C THR A 50 -4.39 -12.39 8.78
N GLN A 51 -5.49 -11.64 8.98
CA GLN A 51 -6.82 -12.03 8.52
C GLN A 51 -7.00 -11.89 7.00
N ILE A 52 -6.15 -11.09 6.35
CA ILE A 52 -6.24 -10.76 4.92
C ILE A 52 -5.47 -11.78 4.08
N ASP A 53 -4.30 -12.17 4.58
CA ASP A 53 -3.51 -13.23 3.98
C ASP A 53 -2.87 -14.09 5.06
N SER A 54 -3.33 -15.33 5.14
CA SER A 54 -2.78 -16.33 6.06
C SER A 54 -1.46 -16.92 5.54
N ASP A 55 -1.06 -16.59 4.31
CA ASP A 55 0.18 -17.06 3.74
C ASP A 55 1.37 -16.30 4.35
N SER A 56 1.86 -16.84 5.46
CA SER A 56 3.00 -16.38 6.28
C SER A 56 4.35 -16.21 5.55
N SER A 57 4.40 -16.36 4.23
CA SER A 57 5.62 -16.26 3.44
C SER A 57 5.88 -14.83 2.94
N PHE A 58 6.58 -14.05 3.77
CA PHE A 58 7.33 -12.82 3.43
C PHE A 58 6.74 -11.94 2.30
N GLY A 59 5.89 -10.97 2.67
CA GLY A 59 5.73 -9.69 1.95
C GLY A 59 5.28 -9.77 0.49
N SER A 60 4.63 -10.86 0.07
CA SER A 60 4.32 -11.12 -1.33
C SER A 60 2.87 -11.59 -1.50
N SER A 61 1.89 -10.75 -1.12
CA SER A 61 0.51 -10.97 -1.55
C SER A 61 0.24 -10.14 -2.80
N GLY A 62 -0.42 -10.73 -3.80
CA GLY A 62 -1.03 -9.95 -4.87
C GLY A 62 -2.34 -9.32 -4.39
N LYS A 63 -2.41 -8.89 -3.13
CA LYS A 63 -3.61 -8.33 -2.51
C LYS A 63 -3.34 -6.88 -2.14
N VAL A 64 -4.25 -6.01 -2.54
CA VAL A 64 -4.27 -4.61 -2.14
C VAL A 64 -5.36 -4.45 -1.10
N VAL A 65 -5.03 -3.80 0.01
CA VAL A 65 -5.99 -3.51 1.07
C VAL A 65 -6.28 -2.02 1.08
N ARG A 66 -7.56 -1.64 1.12
CA ARG A 66 -7.98 -0.27 1.39
C ARG A 66 -8.82 -0.23 2.66
N PHE A 67 -8.68 0.84 3.42
CA PHE A 67 -9.34 1.06 4.70
C PHE A 67 -10.24 2.28 4.61
N ASP A 68 -11.36 2.26 5.33
CA ASP A 68 -12.09 3.49 5.64
C ASP A 68 -11.23 4.32 6.60
N LEU A 69 -10.74 5.48 6.15
CA LEU A 69 -9.88 6.34 6.98
C LEU A 69 -10.64 7.01 8.12
N ALA A 70 -11.95 7.24 7.98
CA ALA A 70 -12.76 7.88 9.00
C ALA A 70 -12.91 6.98 10.23
N THR A 71 -13.24 5.70 10.02
CA THR A 71 -13.52 4.77 11.12
C THR A 71 -12.39 3.79 11.39
N PHE A 72 -11.59 3.46 10.38
CA PHE A 72 -10.49 2.48 10.44
C PHE A 72 -10.92 1.11 10.98
N SER A 73 -12.21 0.80 10.83
CA SER A 73 -12.85 -0.40 11.40
C SER A 73 -13.23 -1.44 10.33
N THR A 74 -13.21 -1.04 9.07
CA THR A 74 -13.52 -1.87 7.92
C THR A 74 -12.42 -1.75 6.88
N PHE A 75 -12.27 -2.82 6.09
CA PHE A 75 -11.34 -2.86 4.97
C PHE A 75 -11.93 -3.65 3.82
N GLU A 76 -11.42 -3.36 2.63
CA GLU A 76 -11.71 -4.12 1.42
C GLU A 76 -10.40 -4.64 0.84
N VAL A 77 -10.48 -5.82 0.23
CA VAL A 77 -9.33 -6.50 -0.36
C VAL A 77 -9.57 -6.64 -1.85
N LEU A 78 -8.67 -6.09 -2.65
CA LEU A 78 -8.57 -6.36 -4.07
C LEU A 78 -7.48 -7.40 -4.28
N ASP A 79 -7.88 -8.64 -4.57
CA ASP A 79 -6.95 -9.68 -4.96
C ASP A 79 -6.66 -9.58 -6.46
N VAL A 80 -5.47 -9.12 -6.80
CA VAL A 80 -5.02 -9.01 -8.19
C VAL A 80 -4.46 -10.33 -8.71
N THR A 81 -4.19 -11.33 -7.86
CA THR A 81 -3.59 -12.61 -8.29
C THR A 81 -4.43 -13.36 -9.32
N ASP A 82 -5.75 -13.19 -9.28
CA ASP A 82 -6.72 -13.94 -10.10
C ASP A 82 -6.95 -13.34 -11.50
N SER A 83 -6.28 -12.25 -11.88
CA SER A 83 -6.46 -11.65 -13.22
C SER A 83 -5.87 -12.50 -14.36
N GLY A 84 -5.23 -13.64 -14.08
CA GLY A 84 -4.46 -14.42 -15.06
C GLY A 84 -3.19 -13.72 -15.57
N MET A 85 -2.95 -12.49 -15.12
CA MET A 85 -1.78 -11.68 -15.44
C MET A 85 -0.61 -11.96 -14.47
N TYR A 86 -0.75 -12.93 -13.57
CA TYR A 86 0.19 -13.27 -12.51
C TYR A 86 0.51 -14.75 -12.52
N ILE A 87 1.53 -15.13 -13.29
CA ILE A 87 2.22 -16.40 -13.12
C ILE A 87 3.35 -16.17 -12.12
N ASP A 88 3.27 -16.90 -11.00
CA ASP A 88 4.18 -16.90 -9.84
C ASP A 88 4.24 -15.59 -9.06
N ARG A 89 3.52 -15.51 -7.91
CA ARG A 89 3.59 -14.50 -6.83
C ARG A 89 4.55 -13.35 -7.13
N ARG A 90 4.14 -12.49 -8.07
CA ARG A 90 4.99 -11.42 -8.58
C ARG A 90 5.06 -10.39 -7.47
N LYS A 91 6.23 -10.35 -6.84
CA LYS A 91 6.44 -9.54 -5.64
C LYS A 91 6.30 -8.08 -6.03
N PHE A 92 5.44 -7.33 -5.35
CA PHE A 92 5.41 -5.87 -5.46
C PHE A 92 6.31 -5.30 -4.38
N ILE A 93 7.12 -4.31 -4.73
CA ILE A 93 8.03 -3.67 -3.77
C ILE A 93 7.41 -2.45 -3.10
N ASP A 94 6.44 -1.83 -3.79
CA ASP A 94 5.83 -0.58 -3.40
C ASP A 94 4.53 -0.34 -4.19
N GLY A 95 3.82 0.72 -3.84
CA GLY A 95 2.70 1.23 -4.62
C GLY A 95 2.54 2.74 -4.45
N PHE A 96 1.84 3.35 -5.40
CA PHE A 96 1.50 4.77 -5.35
C PHE A 96 0.12 5.02 -5.97
N THR A 97 -0.37 6.24 -5.85
CA THR A 97 -1.65 6.64 -6.44
C THR A 97 -1.59 8.03 -7.04
N ASP A 98 -2.38 8.25 -8.09
CA ASP A 98 -2.70 9.57 -8.65
C ASP A 98 -4.07 10.10 -8.15
N PHE A 99 -4.61 9.49 -7.10
CA PHE A 99 -5.94 9.71 -6.49
C PHE A 99 -7.15 9.20 -7.29
N GLU A 100 -6.99 8.81 -8.54
CA GLU A 100 -8.03 8.13 -9.33
C GLU A 100 -7.74 6.62 -9.45
N HIS A 101 -6.46 6.30 -9.55
CA HIS A 101 -5.93 4.97 -9.73
C HIS A 101 -4.84 4.68 -8.71
N GLY A 102 -4.74 3.42 -8.30
CA GLY A 102 -3.58 2.89 -7.60
C GLY A 102 -2.67 2.16 -8.56
N PHE A 103 -1.37 2.17 -8.25
CA PHE A 103 -0.31 1.57 -9.04
C PHE A 103 0.54 0.66 -8.16
N LEU A 104 0.84 -0.54 -8.63
CA LEU A 104 1.73 -1.48 -7.93
C LEU A 104 3.03 -1.62 -8.70
N VAL A 105 4.14 -1.45 -7.99
CA VAL A 105 5.50 -1.46 -8.55
C VAL A 105 6.09 -2.86 -8.43
N PRO A 106 6.43 -3.53 -9.54
CA PRO A 106 6.99 -4.87 -9.49
C PRO A 106 8.41 -4.87 -8.90
N MET A 107 8.73 -5.93 -8.15
CA MET A 107 10.04 -6.24 -7.60
C MET A 107 10.72 -7.36 -8.40
N GLY A 108 12.02 -7.21 -8.62
CA GLY A 108 12.88 -8.27 -9.11
C GLY A 108 13.05 -8.30 -10.63
N THR A 109 13.83 -9.27 -11.10
CA THR A 109 14.16 -9.44 -12.53
C THR A 109 13.16 -10.30 -13.27
N ASP A 110 12.39 -11.11 -12.53
CA ASP A 110 11.55 -12.18 -13.08
C ASP A 110 10.11 -11.69 -13.32
N SER A 111 9.75 -10.55 -12.71
CA SER A 111 8.47 -9.86 -12.88
C SER A 111 8.69 -8.41 -13.29
N ARG A 112 8.09 -8.02 -14.41
CA ARG A 112 8.09 -6.65 -14.94
C ARG A 112 6.68 -6.11 -15.15
N THR A 113 5.70 -6.73 -14.49
CA THR A 113 4.29 -6.35 -14.61
C THR A 113 4.01 -5.15 -13.73
N PHE A 114 3.84 -3.99 -14.36
CA PHE A 114 3.35 -2.77 -13.72
C PHE A 114 1.83 -2.76 -13.78
N VAL A 115 1.19 -2.51 -12.64
CA VAL A 115 -0.23 -2.76 -12.46
C VAL A 115 -0.90 -1.46 -12.08
N ARG A 116 -2.06 -1.20 -12.69
CA ARG A 116 -2.95 -0.09 -12.36
C ARG A 116 -4.32 -0.66 -11.98
N PHE A 117 -4.95 -0.10 -10.96
CA PHE A 117 -6.32 -0.44 -10.56
C PHE A 117 -7.14 0.82 -10.28
N SER A 118 -8.45 0.77 -10.52
CA SER A 118 -9.39 1.85 -10.20
C SER A 118 -9.58 1.99 -8.69
N LEU A 119 -9.39 3.19 -8.14
CA LEU A 119 -9.71 3.45 -6.72
C LEU A 119 -11.21 3.60 -6.47
N LYS A 120 -11.96 4.03 -7.49
CA LYS A 120 -13.41 4.19 -7.40
C LYS A 120 -14.12 2.84 -7.36
N ASP A 121 -13.82 1.99 -8.34
CA ASP A 121 -14.53 0.72 -8.49
C ASP A 121 -13.88 -0.38 -7.64
N PHE A 122 -12.55 -0.38 -7.52
CA PHE A 122 -11.76 -1.31 -6.71
C PHE A 122 -12.16 -2.78 -6.86
N THR A 123 -12.37 -3.18 -8.11
CA THR A 123 -12.63 -4.57 -8.51
C THR A 123 -11.59 -5.00 -9.54
N ILE A 124 -11.47 -6.32 -9.73
CA ILE A 124 -10.57 -6.90 -10.73
C ILE A 124 -10.86 -6.42 -12.16
N ALA A 125 -12.10 -6.04 -12.47
CA ALA A 125 -12.49 -5.50 -13.77
C ALA A 125 -11.85 -4.14 -14.07
N GLY A 126 -11.49 -3.37 -13.04
CA GLY A 126 -10.78 -2.10 -13.16
C GLY A 126 -9.26 -2.25 -13.16
N VAL A 127 -8.73 -3.47 -13.20
CA VAL A 127 -7.30 -3.74 -13.18
C VAL A 127 -6.77 -3.79 -14.61
N SER A 128 -5.63 -3.15 -14.84
CA SER A 128 -4.86 -3.20 -16.08
C SER A 128 -3.40 -3.46 -15.76
N ALA A 129 -2.70 -4.17 -16.63
CA ALA A 129 -1.28 -4.44 -16.45
C ALA A 129 -0.49 -4.16 -17.73
N VAL A 130 0.75 -3.71 -17.54
CA VAL A 130 1.72 -3.47 -18.62
C VAL A 130 2.99 -4.26 -18.31
N ASP A 131 3.53 -4.97 -19.30
CA ASP A 131 4.85 -5.56 -19.21
C ASP A 131 5.93 -4.53 -19.53
N LEU A 132 6.81 -4.27 -18.57
CA LEU A 132 7.94 -3.34 -18.69
C LEU A 132 9.19 -3.97 -19.33
N SER A 133 9.11 -5.18 -19.88
CA SER A 133 10.23 -5.88 -20.51
C SER A 133 10.93 -5.11 -21.63
N SER A 134 10.20 -4.25 -22.34
CA SER A 134 10.73 -3.36 -23.39
C SER A 134 11.38 -2.08 -22.86
N VAL A 135 11.11 -1.70 -21.62
CA VAL A 135 11.58 -0.45 -21.00
C VAL A 135 12.91 -0.66 -20.27
N SER A 136 13.17 -1.87 -19.76
CA SER A 136 14.44 -2.19 -19.12
C SER A 136 14.77 -3.67 -19.14
N SER A 137 16.01 -4.00 -19.53
CA SER A 137 16.59 -5.34 -19.45
C SER A 137 17.06 -5.71 -18.04
N SER A 138 17.11 -4.75 -17.11
CA SER A 138 17.60 -4.93 -15.72
C SER A 138 16.67 -4.26 -14.69
N GLY A 139 15.40 -4.05 -15.08
CA GLY A 139 14.46 -3.13 -14.45
C GLY A 139 14.14 -3.46 -13.01
N THR A 140 15.00 -3.01 -12.10
CA THR A 140 14.69 -2.96 -10.68
C THR A 140 14.40 -1.51 -10.35
N PHE A 141 13.15 -1.21 -9.97
CA PHE A 141 12.94 -0.18 -8.96
C PHE A 141 13.63 -0.72 -7.71
N LYS A 142 14.87 -0.31 -7.46
CA LYS A 142 15.55 -0.68 -6.22
C LYS A 142 14.80 -0.01 -5.08
N ALA A 143 14.21 -0.79 -4.16
CA ALA A 143 13.80 -0.25 -2.87
C ALA A 143 14.99 0.48 -2.27
N GLY A 144 14.83 1.76 -1.98
CA GLY A 144 15.80 2.50 -1.18
C GLY A 144 16.59 3.60 -1.87
N VAL A 145 16.38 3.90 -3.16
CA VAL A 145 16.61 5.28 -3.64
C VAL A 145 15.24 5.87 -3.80
N TRP A 146 14.88 6.74 -2.86
CA TRP A 146 13.56 7.31 -2.68
C TRP A 146 13.05 7.73 -4.06
N ALA A 147 12.09 7.00 -4.62
CA ALA A 147 11.22 7.60 -5.60
C ALA A 147 10.48 8.65 -4.79
N ALA A 148 11.02 9.86 -4.75
CA ALA A 148 10.27 11.03 -4.38
C ALA A 148 9.18 11.18 -5.43
N LEU A 149 8.12 10.38 -5.33
CA LEU A 149 6.81 10.81 -5.77
C LEU A 149 6.42 11.87 -4.76
N GLY A 150 6.79 13.10 -5.11
CA GLY A 150 6.69 14.25 -4.25
C GLY A 150 5.30 14.34 -3.65
N LYS A 151 5.27 14.72 -2.38
CA LYS A 151 4.16 15.40 -1.73
C LYS A 151 3.41 16.28 -2.74
N PHE A 152 2.26 15.85 -3.23
CA PHE A 152 1.28 16.77 -3.80
C PHE A 152 0.55 17.39 -2.62
N TRP A 153 1.10 18.47 -2.05
CA TRP A 153 0.31 19.37 -1.23
C TRP A 153 -0.67 20.09 -2.16
N LYS A 154 -1.95 20.02 -1.80
CA LYS A 154 -2.93 20.99 -2.26
C LYS A 154 -2.61 22.31 -1.58
N ASP A 155 -1.90 23.20 -2.26
CA ASP A 155 -1.95 24.63 -1.97
C ASP A 155 -2.55 25.33 -3.20
N GLU A 156 -3.86 25.58 -3.13
CA GLU A 156 -4.47 26.67 -3.88
C GLU A 156 -3.89 27.98 -3.33
N VAL A 157 -2.80 28.46 -3.94
CA VAL A 157 -2.45 29.89 -3.87
C VAL A 157 -3.01 30.52 -5.13
N THR A 158 -4.22 31.03 -5.01
CA THR A 158 -4.75 32.03 -5.95
C THR A 158 -3.87 33.27 -5.81
N VAL A 159 -3.05 33.57 -6.80
CA VAL A 159 -2.45 34.90 -6.93
C VAL A 159 -3.41 35.73 -7.76
N SER A 160 -3.92 36.79 -7.13
CA SER A 160 -4.75 37.85 -7.72
C SER A 160 -4.13 38.51 -8.94
#